data_AF-A0A4V3XHZ5-F1
#
_entry.id   AF-A0A4V3XHZ5-F1
#
_cell.length_a   1.000
_cell.length_b   1.000
_cell.length_c   1.000
_cell.angle_alpha   90.00
_cell.angle_beta   90.00
_cell.angle_gamma   90.00
#
_symmetry.space_group_name_H-M   'P 1'
#
loop_
_entity.id
_entity.type
_entity.pdbx_description
1 polymer ?
#
loop_
_entity_poly.entity_id
_entity_poly.type
_entity_poly.pdbx_seq_one_letter_code
_entity_poly.pdbx_strand_id
1 'polypeptide(L)'
;MSLDQNLFTLTVTPLAEDPNVVDLVDPAGNAHYRKQRVSGTVYRIDVYDPHSESLLASVTAPSATSKHKTIELHNPSKVVELKYTGTLSFKWKFTWEVHEFEWKREECYILRKPDPAVLVAVTKEPPGRIKTSSIQVLDYNLNRFDIDDRKGLEIVMLTALLTFHDTSDAYHGVAPTPPPQSAPIPPSSTRPPMPIPVQSDSSRGPPMPPPGPGEPLSTMSNLGNSLPNNDQFPAGPPPNVPPKPAPRMGIERIAELHMMKAMQGEGEANEVEVGVEGTINDYAQYAEQLLKDDAMLFVTLRSMSAQQVPKVLAVVEQTKRLRHKSGIEETDPLFQYVVYDTAQPKGPKRINLNDAPAKQSYTPPTSITIHLSKIDMPELQPRVDPAAPYVCTLDEQALSTALIRPLPRRLILIAHARAVAVVFTWVAELTTAFTVWTTTDKPICVAGTCAAVGRTTGTTACGVFCTSGTAAGAPSV
;
A
#
# COMPACT_ATOMS: atom_id res chain seq x y z
N MET A 1 20.58 -4.23 26.65
CA MET A 1 20.60 -5.68 26.43
C MET A 1 21.26 -5.91 25.09
N SER A 2 22.47 -6.47 25.06
CA SER A 2 23.22 -6.71 23.82
C SER A 2 22.59 -7.89 23.09
N LEU A 3 21.85 -7.61 22.01
CA LEU A 3 21.36 -8.65 21.11
C LEU A 3 22.56 -9.42 20.54
N ASP A 4 22.45 -10.74 20.62
CA ASP A 4 23.42 -11.80 20.36
C ASP A 4 24.63 -11.50 19.47
N GLN A 5 25.79 -11.97 19.93
CA GLN A 5 27.10 -11.95 19.25
C GLN A 5 27.15 -12.75 17.93
N ASN A 6 26.02 -13.36 17.52
CA ASN A 6 25.86 -14.19 16.31
C ASN A 6 24.99 -13.54 15.23
N LEU A 7 24.76 -12.22 15.32
CA LEU A 7 23.92 -11.49 14.36
C LEU A 7 24.80 -10.73 13.37
N PHE A 8 24.94 -11.28 12.16
CA PHE A 8 25.64 -10.59 11.08
C PHE A 8 24.77 -9.43 10.57
N THR A 9 25.16 -8.22 10.93
CA THR A 9 24.41 -6.99 10.63
C THR A 9 25.26 -6.09 9.74
N LEU A 10 24.69 -5.62 8.63
CA LEU A 10 25.33 -4.69 7.71
C LEU A 10 24.48 -3.43 7.56
N THR A 11 25.14 -2.28 7.48
CA THR A 11 24.54 -0.97 7.27
C THR A 11 24.82 -0.50 5.86
N VAL A 12 23.78 -0.03 5.18
CA VAL A 12 23.83 0.45 3.80
C VAL A 12 24.29 1.90 3.82
N THR A 13 25.52 2.16 3.35
CA THR A 13 26.16 3.47 3.41
C THR A 13 26.49 3.96 2.00
N PRO A 14 25.75 4.93 1.46
CA PRO A 14 26.11 5.54 0.17
C PRO A 14 27.43 6.30 0.29
N LEU A 15 28.28 6.19 -0.73
CA LEU A 15 29.54 6.90 -0.75
C LEU A 15 29.29 8.40 -1.00
N ALA A 16 29.94 9.27 -0.25
CA ALA A 16 29.75 10.72 -0.36
C ALA A 16 30.26 11.28 -1.70
N GLU A 17 31.27 10.64 -2.28
CA GLU A 17 31.92 11.08 -3.53
C GLU A 17 31.17 10.63 -4.79
N ASP A 18 30.56 9.44 -4.76
CA ASP A 18 29.80 8.89 -5.89
C ASP A 18 28.47 8.27 -5.42
N PRO A 19 27.32 8.86 -5.78
CA PRO A 19 26.00 8.33 -5.41
C PRO A 19 25.67 6.99 -6.07
N ASN A 20 26.42 6.56 -7.09
CA ASN A 20 26.26 5.25 -7.71
C ASN A 20 26.95 4.12 -6.93
N VAL A 21 27.73 4.47 -5.91
CA VAL A 21 28.48 3.52 -5.08
C VAL A 21 27.87 3.46 -3.68
N VAL A 22 27.62 2.23 -3.21
CA VAL A 22 27.05 1.97 -1.89
C VAL A 22 27.85 0.86 -1.23
N ASP A 23 28.31 1.11 0.00
CA ASP A 23 29.05 0.14 0.80
C ASP A 23 28.12 -0.51 1.85
N LEU A 24 28.28 -1.82 2.04
CA LEU A 24 27.67 -2.56 3.14
C LEU A 24 28.71 -2.72 4.25
N VAL A 25 28.47 -2.00 5.35
CA VAL A 25 29.45 -1.81 6.43
C VAL A 25 28.99 -2.49 7.71
N ASP A 26 29.86 -3.21 8.38
CA ASP A 26 29.56 -3.82 9.68
C ASP A 26 29.51 -2.76 10.82
N PRO A 27 29.08 -3.12 12.04
CA PRO A 27 29.06 -2.18 13.16
C PRO A 27 30.45 -1.72 13.62
N ALA A 28 31.52 -2.41 13.22
CA ALA A 28 32.90 -2.01 13.49
C ALA A 28 33.45 -1.02 12.45
N GLY A 29 32.68 -0.72 11.39
CA GLY A 29 33.06 0.20 10.33
C GLY A 29 33.79 -0.45 9.14
N ASN A 30 33.88 -1.78 9.08
CA ASN A 30 34.53 -2.46 7.96
C ASN A 30 33.52 -2.71 6.83
N ALA A 31 33.88 -2.30 5.61
CA ALA A 31 33.10 -2.59 4.42
C ALA A 31 33.31 -4.05 3.97
N HIS A 32 32.22 -4.82 3.91
CA HIS A 32 32.25 -6.22 3.45
C HIS A 32 31.87 -6.35 1.98
N TYR A 33 31.03 -5.45 1.48
CA TYR A 33 30.58 -5.45 0.09
C TYR A 33 30.46 -4.03 -0.44
N ARG A 34 30.78 -3.85 -1.72
CA ARG A 34 30.58 -2.59 -2.45
C ARG A 34 29.70 -2.83 -3.66
N LYS A 35 28.56 -2.17 -3.69
CA LYS A 35 27.70 -2.09 -4.88
C LYS A 35 28.12 -0.88 -5.71
N GLN A 36 28.26 -1.09 -7.02
CA GLN A 36 28.40 -0.02 -7.99
C GLN A 36 27.31 -0.15 -9.06
N ARG A 37 26.56 0.93 -9.29
CA ARG A 37 25.60 1.01 -10.40
C ARG A 37 26.33 1.45 -11.66
N VAL A 38 26.24 0.62 -12.71
CA VAL A 38 26.88 0.89 -14.00
C VAL A 38 25.91 1.66 -14.89
N SER A 39 26.33 2.84 -15.35
CA SER A 39 25.56 3.64 -16.30
C SER A 39 25.53 2.93 -17.67
N GLY A 40 24.34 2.72 -18.23
CA GLY A 40 24.17 2.04 -19.51
C GLY A 40 22.72 2.03 -20.00
N THR A 41 22.51 1.45 -21.18
CA THR A 41 21.16 1.26 -21.76
C THR A 41 20.36 0.18 -21.06
N VAL A 42 21.05 -0.77 -20.42
CA VAL A 42 20.49 -1.88 -19.65
C VAL A 42 20.78 -1.62 -18.18
N TYR A 43 19.85 -1.96 -17.29
CA TYR A 43 20.10 -1.86 -15.86
C TYR A 43 21.15 -2.90 -15.46
N ARG A 44 22.26 -2.40 -14.91
CA ARG A 44 23.36 -3.20 -14.42
C ARG A 44 23.88 -2.70 -13.08
N ILE A 45 24.07 -3.62 -12.15
CA ILE A 45 24.83 -3.39 -10.92
C ILE A 45 25.92 -4.44 -10.80
N ASP A 46 27.07 -4.03 -10.29
CA ASP A 46 28.20 -4.90 -9.99
C ASP A 46 28.49 -4.81 -8.48
N VAL A 47 28.73 -5.96 -7.85
CA VAL A 47 29.00 -6.09 -6.41
C VAL A 47 30.40 -6.66 -6.23
N TYR A 48 31.22 -5.96 -5.44
CA TYR A 48 32.63 -6.25 -5.23
C TYR A 48 32.94 -6.54 -3.77
N ASP A 49 34.00 -7.30 -3.53
CA ASP A 49 34.71 -7.33 -2.25
C ASP A 49 35.62 -6.09 -2.17
N PRO A 50 35.41 -5.17 -1.20
CA PRO A 50 36.20 -3.95 -1.08
C PRO A 50 37.69 -4.18 -0.79
N HIS A 51 38.07 -5.33 -0.22
CA HIS A 51 39.47 -5.58 0.15
C HIS A 51 40.28 -6.15 -1.02
N SER A 52 39.68 -7.07 -1.78
CA SER A 52 40.34 -7.71 -2.93
C SER A 52 40.01 -7.07 -4.27
N GLU A 53 39.04 -6.16 -4.31
CA GLU A 53 38.43 -5.59 -5.53
C GLU A 53 37.89 -6.66 -6.48
N SER A 54 37.64 -7.88 -5.98
CA SER A 54 37.12 -8.96 -6.79
C SER A 54 35.63 -8.76 -7.07
N LEU A 55 35.23 -8.95 -8.32
CA LEU A 55 33.82 -8.95 -8.72
C LEU A 55 33.16 -10.22 -8.18
N LEU A 56 32.18 -10.05 -7.29
CA LEU A 56 31.47 -11.15 -6.64
C LEU A 56 30.19 -11.51 -7.41
N ALA A 57 29.42 -10.48 -7.79
CA ALA A 57 28.16 -10.66 -8.48
C ALA A 57 27.88 -9.50 -9.44
N SER A 58 27.17 -9.79 -10.54
CA SER A 58 26.60 -8.81 -11.45
C SER A 58 25.10 -9.06 -11.59
N VAL A 59 24.31 -8.00 -11.70
CA VAL A 59 22.88 -8.11 -12.02
C VAL A 59 22.60 -7.43 -13.32
N THR A 60 21.78 -8.05 -14.16
CA THR A 60 21.30 -7.48 -15.41
C THR A 60 19.78 -7.55 -15.52
N ALA A 61 19.17 -6.47 -16.03
CA ALA A 61 17.75 -6.42 -16.39
C ALA A 61 17.47 -5.30 -17.39
N PRO A 62 16.34 -5.32 -18.13
CA PRO A 62 15.97 -4.23 -19.03
C PRO A 62 15.84 -2.86 -18.32
N SER A 63 15.37 -2.85 -17.08
CA SER A 63 15.28 -1.66 -16.24
C SER A 63 15.39 -2.02 -14.75
N ALA A 64 15.66 -1.02 -13.90
CA ALA A 64 15.65 -1.19 -12.45
C ALA A 64 14.28 -1.64 -11.91
N THR A 65 13.19 -1.34 -12.62
CA THR A 65 11.80 -1.69 -12.28
C THR A 65 11.32 -2.99 -12.92
N SER A 66 12.18 -3.68 -13.67
CA SER A 66 11.85 -4.96 -14.31
C SER A 66 11.43 -6.00 -13.28
N LYS A 67 10.32 -6.72 -13.55
CA LYS A 67 9.80 -7.82 -12.71
C LYS A 67 10.68 -9.08 -12.74
N HIS A 68 11.63 -9.13 -13.65
CA HIS A 68 12.60 -10.20 -13.80
C HIS A 68 14.01 -9.61 -13.84
N LYS A 69 14.90 -10.15 -13.01
CA LYS A 69 16.31 -9.75 -12.95
C LYS A 69 17.17 -11.00 -12.88
N THR A 70 18.36 -10.94 -13.46
CA THR A 70 19.30 -12.07 -13.48
C THR A 70 20.54 -11.69 -12.70
N ILE A 71 20.85 -12.47 -11.65
CA ILE A 71 22.06 -12.32 -10.84
C ILE A 71 23.06 -13.37 -11.31
N GLU A 72 24.26 -12.95 -11.67
CA GLU A 72 25.39 -13.82 -12.03
C GLU A 72 26.49 -13.67 -10.99
N LEU A 73 26.82 -14.76 -10.31
CA LEU A 73 27.98 -14.87 -9.44
C LEU A 73 29.22 -15.18 -10.27
N HIS A 74 30.41 -14.75 -9.82
CA HIS A 74 31.66 -14.91 -10.58
C HIS A 74 32.71 -15.81 -9.91
N ASN A 75 32.48 -16.30 -8.70
CA ASN A 75 33.40 -17.21 -8.01
C ASN A 75 32.69 -18.10 -6.95
N PRO A 76 32.17 -19.28 -7.33
CA PRO A 76 32.11 -19.85 -8.68
C PRO A 76 31.01 -19.22 -9.54
N SER A 77 31.11 -19.39 -10.87
CA SER A 77 30.08 -18.87 -11.79
C SER A 77 28.74 -19.59 -11.62
N LYS A 78 27.71 -18.86 -11.22
CA LYS A 78 26.33 -19.35 -11.04
C LYS A 78 25.34 -18.27 -11.41
N VAL A 79 24.26 -18.64 -12.11
CA VAL A 79 23.19 -17.71 -12.51
C VAL A 79 21.94 -17.99 -11.69
N VAL A 80 21.38 -16.95 -11.09
CA VAL A 80 20.18 -16.99 -10.25
C VAL A 80 19.13 -16.02 -10.83
N GLU A 81 17.93 -16.53 -11.05
CA GLU A 81 16.81 -15.72 -11.50
C GLU A 81 16.02 -15.16 -10.32
N LEU A 82 15.82 -13.85 -10.33
CA LEU A 82 15.01 -13.13 -9.36
C LEU A 82 13.69 -12.73 -10.02
N LYS A 83 12.57 -13.29 -9.52
CA LYS A 83 11.23 -13.14 -10.10
C LYS A 83 10.28 -12.43 -9.14
N TYR A 84 9.65 -11.36 -9.59
CA TYR A 84 8.57 -10.72 -8.86
C TYR A 84 7.31 -11.58 -8.96
N THR A 85 6.78 -12.00 -7.82
CA THR A 85 5.58 -12.86 -7.71
C THR A 85 4.43 -12.18 -6.99
N GLY A 86 4.62 -10.92 -6.61
CA GLY A 86 3.58 -10.09 -6.01
C GLY A 86 2.53 -9.65 -7.02
N THR A 87 1.27 -9.60 -6.60
CA THR A 87 0.21 -8.89 -7.34
C THR A 87 -0.01 -7.50 -6.75
N LEU A 88 -0.20 -7.43 -5.43
CA LEU A 88 -0.38 -6.19 -4.66
C LEU A 88 0.66 -6.01 -3.55
N SER A 89 1.44 -7.04 -3.25
CA SER A 89 2.42 -7.06 -2.16
C SER A 89 3.84 -7.19 -2.72
N PHE A 90 4.81 -6.58 -2.05
CA PHE A 90 6.22 -6.74 -2.40
C PHE A 90 6.65 -8.19 -2.15
N LYS A 91 6.67 -9.01 -3.21
CA LYS A 91 7.08 -10.42 -3.16
C LYS A 91 8.04 -10.76 -4.29
N TRP A 92 9.24 -11.16 -3.92
CA TRP A 92 10.28 -11.60 -4.86
C TRP A 92 10.77 -12.98 -4.49
N LYS A 93 10.95 -13.83 -5.48
CA LYS A 93 11.38 -15.21 -5.31
C LYS A 93 12.63 -15.51 -6.10
N PHE A 94 13.48 -16.33 -5.51
CA PHE A 94 14.64 -16.93 -6.18
C PHE A 94 14.87 -18.32 -5.63
N THR A 95 15.61 -19.14 -6.38
CA THR A 95 15.99 -20.49 -5.98
C THR A 95 17.50 -20.54 -5.79
N TRP A 96 17.95 -21.11 -4.68
CA TRP A 96 19.36 -21.36 -4.43
C TRP A 96 19.54 -22.81 -4.02
N GLU A 97 20.35 -23.54 -4.80
CA GLU A 97 20.48 -25.00 -4.67
C GLU A 97 19.10 -25.68 -4.77
N VAL A 98 18.70 -26.44 -3.75
CA VAL A 98 17.39 -27.12 -3.66
C VAL A 98 16.33 -26.30 -2.92
N HIS A 99 16.67 -25.10 -2.45
CA HIS A 99 15.83 -24.29 -1.57
C HIS A 99 15.21 -23.11 -2.33
N GLU A 100 13.93 -22.84 -2.05
CA GLU A 100 13.22 -21.66 -2.57
C GLU A 100 13.24 -20.57 -1.51
N PHE A 101 13.57 -19.35 -1.90
CA PHE A 101 13.61 -18.17 -1.04
C PHE A 101 12.60 -17.14 -1.49
N GLU A 102 12.01 -16.42 -0.54
CA GLU A 102 11.01 -15.38 -0.78
C GLU A 102 11.29 -14.15 0.07
N TRP A 103 11.50 -13.01 -0.59
CA TRP A 103 11.48 -11.69 0.04
C TRP A 103 10.04 -11.17 0.11
N LYS A 104 9.60 -10.81 1.31
CA LYS A 104 8.33 -10.14 1.62
C LYS A 104 8.62 -8.82 2.33
N ARG A 105 8.43 -7.70 1.64
CA ARG A 105 8.82 -6.35 2.11
C ARG A 105 10.23 -6.36 2.75
N GLU A 106 10.32 -6.33 4.07
CA GLU A 106 11.55 -6.23 4.87
C GLU A 106 12.11 -7.59 5.33
N GLU A 107 11.47 -8.70 4.96
CA GLU A 107 11.78 -10.02 5.50
C GLU A 107 12.12 -11.01 4.38
N CYS A 108 13.18 -11.79 4.55
CA CYS A 108 13.53 -12.89 3.66
C CYS A 108 13.24 -14.23 4.32
N TYR A 109 12.54 -15.09 3.61
CA TYR A 109 12.12 -16.40 4.08
C TYR A 109 12.73 -17.51 3.22
N ILE A 110 13.13 -18.60 3.85
CA ILE A 110 13.29 -19.88 3.17
C ILE A 110 11.95 -20.62 3.18
N LEU A 111 11.45 -20.95 2.00
CA LEU A 111 10.18 -21.63 1.81
C LEU A 111 10.41 -23.14 1.89
N ARG A 112 9.72 -23.78 2.82
CA ARG A 112 9.63 -25.23 2.94
C ARG A 112 8.18 -25.62 2.68
N LYS A 113 7.92 -26.76 2.06
CA LYS A 113 6.58 -27.35 2.02
C LYS A 113 6.73 -28.82 2.41
N PRO A 114 5.91 -29.35 3.32
CA PRO A 114 4.74 -28.73 3.96
C PRO A 114 5.06 -27.83 5.17
N ASP A 115 6.31 -27.80 5.63
CA ASP A 115 6.71 -27.05 6.83
C ASP A 115 6.50 -25.53 6.68
N PRO A 116 6.32 -24.78 7.77
CA PRO A 116 6.24 -23.31 7.70
C PRO A 116 7.53 -22.69 7.17
N ALA A 117 7.39 -21.53 6.51
CA ALA A 117 8.52 -20.73 6.05
C ALA A 117 9.34 -20.21 7.25
N VAL A 118 10.67 -20.17 7.10
CA VAL A 118 11.58 -19.74 8.17
C VAL A 118 12.26 -18.43 7.79
N LEU A 119 12.23 -17.44 8.69
CA LEU A 119 12.88 -16.14 8.48
C LEU A 119 14.41 -16.29 8.50
N VAL A 120 15.09 -15.82 7.45
CA VAL A 120 16.55 -15.93 7.31
C VAL A 120 17.26 -14.59 7.21
N ALA A 121 16.56 -13.52 6.85
CA ALA A 121 17.06 -12.16 6.97
C ALA A 121 15.94 -11.18 7.25
N VAL A 122 16.27 -10.09 7.93
CA VAL A 122 15.37 -8.97 8.19
C VAL A 122 16.10 -7.66 7.93
N THR A 123 15.40 -6.72 7.32
CA THR A 123 15.89 -5.37 7.11
C THR A 123 15.21 -4.40 8.06
N LYS A 124 15.88 -3.31 8.40
CA LYS A 124 15.27 -2.24 9.20
C LYS A 124 15.20 -0.95 8.40
N GLU A 125 14.00 -0.42 8.29
CA GLU A 125 13.74 0.93 7.81
C GLU A 125 13.77 1.91 8.99
N PRO A 126 14.55 3.00 8.93
CA PRO A 126 14.49 4.03 9.95
C PRO A 126 13.14 4.76 9.87
N PRO A 127 12.54 5.14 11.01
CA PRO A 127 11.29 5.89 11.02
C PRO A 127 11.44 7.18 10.18
N GLY A 128 10.52 7.38 9.23
CA GLY A 128 10.51 8.52 8.31
C GLY A 128 11.38 8.38 7.05
N ARG A 129 11.94 7.19 6.74
CA ARG A 129 12.63 6.92 5.46
C ARG A 129 12.19 5.59 4.84
N ILE A 130 11.77 5.63 3.57
CA ILE A 130 11.41 4.47 2.72
C ILE A 130 12.65 3.71 2.19
N LYS A 131 13.81 3.90 2.82
CA LYS A 131 15.05 3.24 2.42
C LYS A 131 15.55 2.39 3.57
N THR A 132 15.72 1.10 3.31
CA THR A 132 16.42 0.19 4.21
C THR A 132 17.76 0.77 4.62
N SER A 133 18.01 0.81 5.93
CA SER A 133 19.26 1.31 6.49
C SER A 133 20.21 0.19 6.88
N SER A 134 19.68 -0.93 7.34
CA SER A 134 20.46 -2.07 7.78
C SER A 134 19.77 -3.38 7.41
N ILE A 135 20.59 -4.38 7.19
CA ILE A 135 20.19 -5.77 6.98
C ILE A 135 20.82 -6.63 8.06
N GLN A 136 20.05 -7.57 8.58
CA GLN A 136 20.46 -8.52 9.59
C GLN A 136 20.20 -9.93 9.05
N VAL A 137 21.28 -10.67 8.83
CA VAL A 137 21.23 -12.08 8.42
C VAL A 137 21.13 -12.96 9.66
N LEU A 138 20.17 -13.87 9.67
CA LEU A 138 19.86 -14.75 10.78
C LEU A 138 20.56 -16.10 10.60
N ASP A 139 21.89 -16.12 10.71
CA ASP A 139 22.72 -17.30 10.46
C ASP A 139 22.29 -18.53 11.25
N TYR A 140 21.78 -18.33 12.48
CA TYR A 140 21.28 -19.42 13.31
C TYR A 140 20.10 -20.18 12.67
N ASN A 141 19.30 -19.51 11.84
CA ASN A 141 18.23 -20.16 11.07
C ASN A 141 18.79 -20.83 9.82
N LEU A 142 19.72 -20.19 9.12
CA LEU A 142 20.39 -20.78 7.95
C LEU A 142 21.16 -22.06 8.29
N ASN A 143 21.77 -22.13 9.48
CA ASN A 143 22.51 -23.29 9.98
C ASN A 143 21.67 -24.57 10.14
N ARG A 144 20.34 -24.47 10.06
CA ARG A 144 19.41 -25.59 10.19
C ARG A 144 19.10 -26.26 8.86
N PHE A 145 19.68 -25.76 7.77
CA PHE A 145 19.46 -26.22 6.41
C PHE A 145 20.76 -26.66 5.79
N ASP A 146 20.68 -27.67 4.93
CA ASP A 146 21.80 -28.21 4.18
C ASP A 146 22.08 -27.30 2.97
N ILE A 147 22.67 -26.14 3.26
CA ILE A 147 23.15 -25.18 2.27
C ILE A 147 24.66 -25.33 2.18
N ASP A 148 25.13 -25.80 1.03
CA ASP A 148 26.54 -26.07 0.78
C ASP A 148 27.32 -24.77 0.59
N ASP A 149 26.81 -23.87 -0.26
CA ASP A 149 27.44 -22.60 -0.61
C ASP A 149 26.77 -21.42 0.08
N ARG A 150 27.02 -21.31 1.39
CA ARG A 150 26.46 -20.26 2.24
C ARG A 150 26.92 -18.87 1.83
N LYS A 151 28.17 -18.75 1.37
CA LYS A 151 28.71 -17.45 0.96
C LYS A 151 28.07 -16.97 -0.33
N GLY A 152 27.88 -17.87 -1.30
CA GLY A 152 27.10 -17.56 -2.50
C GLY A 152 25.67 -17.13 -2.17
N LEU A 153 24.99 -17.83 -1.25
CA LEU A 153 23.65 -17.45 -0.80
C LEU A 153 23.63 -16.04 -0.17
N GLU A 154 24.59 -15.74 0.71
CA GLU A 154 24.72 -14.43 1.35
C GLU A 154 24.83 -13.33 0.28
N ILE A 155 25.72 -13.52 -0.71
CA ILE A 155 25.92 -12.56 -1.81
C ILE A 155 24.64 -12.40 -2.63
N VAL A 156 23.92 -13.48 -2.93
CA VAL A 156 22.65 -13.43 -3.67
C VAL A 156 21.58 -12.67 -2.89
N MET A 157 21.42 -12.93 -1.59
CA MET A 157 20.46 -12.23 -0.75
C MET A 157 20.75 -10.74 -0.65
N LEU A 158 22.01 -10.37 -0.42
CA LEU A 158 22.43 -8.97 -0.34
C LEU A 158 22.28 -8.26 -1.70
N THR A 159 22.70 -8.92 -2.77
CA THR A 159 22.55 -8.40 -4.13
C THR A 159 21.08 -8.19 -4.49
N ALA A 160 20.19 -9.15 -4.17
CA ALA A 160 18.75 -9.00 -4.38
C ALA A 160 18.21 -7.77 -3.66
N LEU A 161 18.54 -7.59 -2.37
CA LEU A 161 18.15 -6.42 -1.59
C LEU A 161 18.61 -5.10 -2.25
N LEU A 162 19.86 -5.03 -2.68
CA LEU A 162 20.42 -3.84 -3.32
C LEU A 162 19.71 -3.49 -4.64
N THR A 163 19.20 -4.49 -5.36
CA THR A 163 18.37 -4.24 -6.54
C THR A 163 16.99 -3.69 -6.20
N PHE A 164 16.47 -4.00 -5.02
CA PHE A 164 15.20 -3.47 -4.53
C PHE A 164 15.32 -2.00 -4.16
N HIS A 165 16.48 -1.59 -3.64
CA HIS A 165 16.77 -0.16 -3.40
C HIS A 165 16.77 0.62 -4.71
N ASP A 166 17.38 0.09 -5.77
CA ASP A 166 17.32 0.75 -7.08
C ASP A 166 15.92 0.81 -7.66
N THR A 167 15.11 -0.23 -7.43
CA THR A 167 13.69 -0.23 -7.81
C THR A 167 12.93 0.85 -7.06
N SER A 168 13.12 0.95 -5.73
CA SER A 168 12.54 1.98 -4.88
C SER A 168 12.97 3.37 -5.34
N ASP A 169 14.26 3.58 -5.59
CA ASP A 169 14.82 4.84 -6.08
C ASP A 169 14.31 5.21 -7.47
N ALA A 170 14.01 4.22 -8.33
CA ALA A 170 13.39 4.49 -9.63
C ALA A 170 11.92 4.94 -9.51
N TYR A 171 11.20 4.47 -8.49
CA TYR A 171 9.81 4.88 -8.23
C TYR A 171 9.70 6.18 -7.43
N HIS A 172 10.60 6.40 -6.48
CA HIS A 172 10.55 7.50 -5.50
C HIS A 172 11.63 8.56 -5.73
N GLY A 173 12.53 8.35 -6.69
CA GLY A 173 13.54 9.31 -7.08
C GLY A 173 12.90 10.61 -7.53
N VAL A 174 13.15 11.68 -6.78
CA VAL A 174 12.76 13.04 -7.17
C VAL A 174 13.39 13.34 -8.53
N ALA A 175 12.57 13.74 -9.50
CA ALA A 175 13.02 14.20 -10.79
C ALA A 175 14.11 15.29 -10.61
N PRO A 176 15.14 15.35 -11.49
CA PRO A 176 16.17 16.37 -11.38
C PRO A 176 15.52 17.75 -11.32
N THR A 177 15.88 18.52 -10.30
CA THR A 177 15.60 19.94 -10.19
C THR A 177 15.87 20.60 -11.55
N PRO A 178 14.96 21.41 -12.11
CA PRO A 178 15.28 22.18 -13.31
C PRO A 178 16.55 23.02 -13.06
N PRO A 179 17.42 23.19 -14.07
CA PRO A 179 18.71 23.83 -13.89
C PRO A 179 18.55 25.22 -13.25
N PRO A 180 19.50 25.65 -12.39
CA PRO A 180 19.43 26.93 -11.72
C PRO A 180 19.32 28.04 -12.78
N GLN A 181 18.23 28.79 -12.70
CA GLN A 181 18.04 30.01 -13.48
C GLN A 181 19.24 30.92 -13.22
N SER A 182 19.98 31.16 -14.29
CA SER A 182 21.15 32.04 -14.34
C SER A 182 20.85 33.38 -13.68
N ALA A 183 21.65 33.71 -12.66
CA ALA A 183 21.65 35.01 -12.01
C ALA A 183 22.07 36.14 -12.99
N PRO A 184 21.67 37.40 -12.74
CA PRO A 184 21.87 38.50 -13.67
C PRO A 184 23.30 39.04 -13.61
N ILE A 185 23.93 39.20 -14.78
CA ILE A 185 25.24 39.86 -14.95
C ILE A 185 25.02 41.39 -14.94
N PRO A 186 25.83 42.18 -14.20
CA PRO A 186 25.72 43.65 -14.17
C PRO A 186 26.30 44.30 -15.44
N PRO A 187 25.84 45.50 -15.84
CA PRO A 187 26.24 46.15 -17.08
C PRO A 187 27.55 46.94 -16.91
N SER A 188 28.53 46.69 -17.79
CA SER A 188 29.71 47.55 -17.96
C SER A 188 29.72 48.20 -19.36
N SER A 189 30.12 49.47 -19.32
CA SER A 189 30.05 50.54 -20.30
C SER A 189 31.04 50.45 -21.48
N THR A 190 30.52 50.80 -22.67
CA THR A 190 31.06 51.84 -23.59
C THR A 190 32.42 51.66 -24.31
N ARG A 191 32.33 51.81 -25.65
CA ARG A 191 33.28 52.42 -26.64
C ARG A 191 34.21 51.49 -27.49
N PRO A 192 34.71 51.95 -28.68
CA PRO A 192 34.19 51.50 -29.99
C PRO A 192 35.36 51.04 -30.93
N PRO A 193 35.31 51.06 -32.29
CA PRO A 193 35.79 49.94 -33.12
C PRO A 193 37.04 50.23 -33.99
N MET A 194 37.49 49.17 -34.69
CA MET A 194 38.41 49.10 -35.86
C MET A 194 39.91 48.81 -35.60
N PRO A 195 40.70 48.33 -36.59
CA PRO A 195 40.41 47.43 -37.74
C PRO A 195 41.48 46.31 -37.97
N ILE A 196 41.17 45.45 -38.96
CA ILE A 196 41.89 44.34 -39.62
C ILE A 196 43.38 44.67 -39.98
N PRO A 197 44.34 43.71 -39.95
CA PRO A 197 44.86 43.09 -41.20
C PRO A 197 45.25 41.57 -41.07
N VAL A 198 44.93 40.66 -42.01
CA VAL A 198 45.60 40.25 -43.29
C VAL A 198 46.60 39.06 -43.16
N GLN A 199 46.37 38.04 -44.03
CA GLN A 199 47.27 37.05 -44.67
C GLN A 199 47.88 35.84 -43.93
N SER A 200 47.69 34.65 -44.55
CA SER A 200 48.70 33.77 -45.21
C SER A 200 48.20 32.30 -45.15
N ASP A 201 47.80 31.64 -46.24
CA ASP A 201 48.52 31.06 -47.40
C ASP A 201 49.08 29.63 -47.17
N SER A 202 49.04 28.82 -48.24
CA SER A 202 49.61 27.47 -48.45
C SER A 202 48.73 26.28 -48.00
N SER A 203 48.49 25.19 -48.75
CA SER A 203 49.09 24.64 -49.99
C SER A 203 48.27 23.38 -50.39
N ARG A 204 47.66 23.31 -51.57
CA ARG A 204 48.06 22.60 -52.81
C ARG A 204 48.54 21.13 -52.69
N GLY A 205 47.80 20.22 -53.34
CA GLY A 205 48.22 18.87 -53.78
C GLY A 205 47.11 18.19 -54.63
N PRO A 206 47.43 17.33 -55.62
CA PRO A 206 46.94 17.51 -57.02
C PRO A 206 46.08 16.34 -57.60
N PRO A 207 45.64 16.43 -58.88
CA PRO A 207 44.47 15.74 -59.47
C PRO A 207 44.81 14.63 -60.48
N MET A 208 43.81 13.80 -60.89
CA MET A 208 43.74 13.16 -62.23
C MET A 208 42.37 12.44 -62.49
N PRO A 209 42.01 12.05 -63.74
CA PRO A 209 40.70 12.31 -64.38
C PRO A 209 39.94 11.03 -64.87
N PRO A 210 38.77 11.15 -65.55
CA PRO A 210 37.84 10.06 -65.97
C PRO A 210 38.01 9.72 -67.50
N PRO A 211 37.05 9.15 -68.29
CA PRO A 211 35.70 8.58 -68.07
C PRO A 211 35.35 7.26 -68.85
N GLY A 212 34.15 6.69 -68.64
CA GLY A 212 33.53 5.71 -69.55
C GLY A 212 32.12 5.23 -69.12
N PRO A 213 31.20 4.87 -70.04
CA PRO A 213 29.79 5.30 -70.01
C PRO A 213 28.73 4.18 -69.87
N GLY A 214 27.51 4.53 -69.43
CA GLY A 214 26.33 3.68 -69.64
C GLY A 214 25.12 3.92 -68.72
N GLU A 215 24.28 4.90 -69.08
CA GLU A 215 22.80 4.79 -69.19
C GLU A 215 21.89 4.67 -67.93
N PRO A 216 20.59 5.05 -68.02
CA PRO A 216 19.98 6.00 -67.09
C PRO A 216 18.67 5.53 -66.40
N LEU A 217 18.23 6.23 -65.34
CA LEU A 217 16.83 6.59 -65.02
C LEU A 217 16.80 7.30 -63.64
N SER A 218 16.63 8.61 -63.56
CA SER A 218 15.35 9.36 -63.54
C SER A 218 14.87 9.72 -62.12
N THR A 219 14.56 11.01 -61.98
CA THR A 219 13.56 11.62 -61.05
C THR A 219 13.98 11.86 -59.59
N MET A 220 14.50 13.05 -59.26
CA MET A 220 13.67 14.23 -58.92
C MET A 220 14.55 15.43 -58.51
N SER A 221 14.30 16.54 -59.19
CA SER A 221 14.72 17.92 -58.92
C SER A 221 14.35 18.34 -57.49
N ASN A 222 15.26 18.89 -56.68
CA ASN A 222 15.82 20.25 -56.74
C ASN A 222 14.81 21.35 -56.42
N LEU A 223 14.91 21.89 -55.19
CA LEU A 223 14.56 23.22 -54.66
C LEU A 223 15.02 23.13 -53.18
N GLY A 224 15.96 23.88 -52.64
CA GLY A 224 16.43 25.21 -52.97
C GLY A 224 16.57 25.94 -51.62
N ASN A 225 17.81 26.11 -51.17
CA ASN A 225 18.20 26.85 -49.96
C ASN A 225 17.47 28.19 -49.81
N SER A 226 16.93 28.46 -48.62
CA SER A 226 16.95 29.79 -48.00
C SER A 226 16.52 29.69 -46.53
N LEU A 227 17.50 29.68 -45.62
CA LEU A 227 17.28 29.96 -44.20
C LEU A 227 17.42 31.47 -43.97
N PRO A 228 16.37 32.18 -43.56
CA PRO A 228 16.53 33.50 -42.98
C PRO A 228 16.87 33.37 -41.49
N ASN A 229 17.91 34.09 -41.07
CA ASN A 229 18.15 34.50 -39.68
C ASN A 229 16.85 35.08 -39.11
N ASN A 230 16.36 34.52 -38.01
CA ASN A 230 15.19 35.02 -37.30
C ASN A 230 15.59 35.51 -35.90
N ASP A 231 16.31 36.62 -35.87
CA ASP A 231 16.40 37.52 -34.73
C ASP A 231 15.23 38.53 -34.81
N GLN A 232 14.01 38.14 -34.43
CA GLN A 232 12.99 39.05 -33.87
C GLN A 232 11.69 38.27 -33.55
N PHE A 233 11.49 37.87 -32.30
CA PHE A 233 10.15 37.70 -31.74
C PHE A 233 10.03 38.56 -30.48
N PRO A 234 9.08 39.51 -30.41
CA PRO A 234 8.81 40.23 -29.16
C PRO A 234 8.28 39.25 -28.11
N ALA A 235 8.86 39.29 -26.92
CA ALA A 235 8.45 38.49 -25.77
C ALA A 235 6.97 38.77 -25.44
N GLY A 236 6.10 37.81 -25.79
CA GLY A 236 4.73 37.79 -25.29
C GLY A 236 4.73 37.61 -23.77
N PRO A 237 3.73 38.16 -23.05
CA PRO A 237 3.59 37.95 -21.61
C PRO A 237 3.45 36.45 -21.30
N PRO A 238 4.01 35.97 -20.18
CA PRO A 238 4.00 34.55 -19.82
C PRO A 238 2.56 34.02 -19.75
N PRO A 239 2.31 32.78 -20.22
CA PRO A 239 0.99 32.18 -20.17
C PRO A 239 0.52 32.09 -18.72
N ASN A 240 -0.71 32.56 -18.48
CA ASN A 240 -1.32 32.61 -17.16
C ASN A 240 -1.44 31.18 -16.60
N VAL A 241 -0.75 30.89 -15.50
CA VAL A 241 -0.77 29.56 -14.86
C VAL A 241 -2.20 29.30 -14.39
N PRO A 242 -2.80 28.13 -14.71
CA PRO A 242 -4.15 27.83 -14.25
C PRO A 242 -4.25 27.98 -12.73
N PRO A 243 -5.32 28.63 -12.21
CA PRO A 243 -5.51 28.78 -10.78
C PRO A 243 -5.55 27.40 -10.12
N LYS A 244 -4.83 27.26 -8.99
CA LYS A 244 -4.75 26.01 -8.23
C LYS A 244 -6.18 25.53 -7.89
N PRO A 245 -6.54 24.27 -8.17
CA PRO A 245 -7.88 23.76 -7.88
C PRO A 245 -8.22 23.93 -6.40
N ALA A 246 -9.50 24.17 -6.12
CA ALA A 246 -9.98 24.39 -4.76
C ALA A 246 -9.62 23.20 -3.84
N PRO A 247 -9.36 23.45 -2.54
CA PRO A 247 -9.02 22.39 -1.59
C PRO A 247 -10.13 21.33 -1.57
N ARG A 248 -9.77 20.06 -1.77
CA ARG A 248 -10.70 18.94 -1.67
C ARG A 248 -11.22 18.85 -0.23
N MET A 249 -12.52 18.59 -0.05
CA MET A 249 -13.19 18.53 1.26
C MET A 249 -13.83 17.15 1.49
N GLY A 250 -14.09 16.82 2.76
CA GLY A 250 -14.81 15.59 3.15
C GLY A 250 -14.04 14.30 2.87
N ILE A 251 -14.71 13.30 2.29
CA ILE A 251 -14.14 11.98 1.98
C ILE A 251 -12.93 12.07 1.06
N GLU A 252 -12.98 12.94 0.05
CA GLU A 252 -11.86 13.12 -0.89
C GLU A 252 -10.60 13.63 -0.20
N ARG A 253 -10.78 14.47 0.85
CA ARG A 253 -9.67 14.95 1.67
C ARG A 253 -9.08 13.82 2.50
N ILE A 254 -9.91 12.97 3.07
CA ILE A 254 -9.46 11.81 3.84
C ILE A 254 -8.71 10.84 2.94
N ALA A 255 -9.27 10.53 1.76
CA ALA A 255 -8.62 9.69 0.77
C ALA A 255 -7.29 10.29 0.29
N GLU A 256 -7.22 11.61 0.10
CA GLU A 256 -5.98 12.31 -0.24
C GLU A 256 -4.95 12.22 0.90
N LEU A 257 -5.34 12.42 2.16
CA LEU A 257 -4.44 12.28 3.31
C LEU A 257 -3.89 10.87 3.44
N HIS A 258 -4.73 9.84 3.27
CA HIS A 258 -4.29 8.45 3.30
C HIS A 258 -3.46 8.08 2.08
N MET A 259 -3.78 8.60 0.90
CA MET A 259 -2.95 8.42 -0.30
C MET A 259 -1.60 9.12 -0.16
N MET A 260 -1.56 10.32 0.43
CA MET A 260 -0.31 11.02 0.74
C MET A 260 0.51 10.27 1.78
N LYS A 261 -0.12 9.72 2.81
CA LYS A 261 0.54 8.89 3.81
C LYS A 261 1.07 7.58 3.24
N ALA A 262 0.29 6.89 2.41
CA ALA A 262 0.72 5.71 1.68
C ALA A 262 1.88 6.04 0.72
N MET A 263 1.83 7.21 0.07
CA MET A 263 2.92 7.72 -0.76
C MET A 263 4.17 8.09 0.06
N GLN A 264 3.99 8.49 1.32
CA GLN A 264 5.06 8.70 2.31
C GLN A 264 5.55 7.40 2.96
N GLY A 265 4.91 6.26 2.68
CA GLY A 265 5.21 4.96 3.30
C GLY A 265 4.72 4.82 4.74
N GLU A 266 3.99 5.81 5.27
CA GLU A 266 3.44 5.82 6.62
C GLU A 266 1.96 5.39 6.61
N GLY A 267 1.70 4.13 6.25
CA GLY A 267 0.36 3.55 6.32
C GLY A 267 0.16 2.38 5.35
N GLU A 268 -0.71 1.44 5.73
CA GLU A 268 -1.13 0.36 4.86
C GLU A 268 -2.43 0.73 4.12
N ALA A 269 -2.67 0.14 2.95
CA ALA A 269 -3.87 0.44 2.14
C ALA A 269 -5.19 0.08 2.85
N ASN A 270 -5.12 -0.85 3.81
CA ASN A 270 -6.19 -1.31 4.69
C ASN A 270 -6.24 -0.53 6.01
N GLU A 271 -5.41 0.49 6.22
CA GLU A 271 -5.35 1.26 7.46
C GLU A 271 -5.98 2.66 7.30
N VAL A 272 -6.90 2.99 8.20
CA VAL A 272 -7.61 4.27 8.27
C VAL A 272 -7.23 4.95 9.58
N GLU A 273 -6.35 5.94 9.49
CA GLU A 273 -5.98 6.76 10.65
C GLU A 273 -6.97 7.91 10.86
N VAL A 274 -7.62 7.93 12.02
CA VAL A 274 -8.62 8.93 12.39
C VAL A 274 -7.92 10.09 13.11
N GLY A 275 -7.86 11.22 12.41
CA GLY A 275 -7.26 12.46 12.89
C GLY A 275 -8.29 13.51 13.26
N VAL A 276 -7.80 14.73 13.45
CA VAL A 276 -8.63 15.93 13.66
C VAL A 276 -9.37 16.34 12.37
N GLU A 277 -8.78 16.06 11.21
CA GLU A 277 -9.37 16.39 9.90
C GLU A 277 -10.59 15.49 9.62
N GLY A 278 -11.61 16.01 8.91
CA GLY A 278 -12.79 15.22 8.52
C GLY A 278 -13.82 14.95 9.61
N THR A 279 -15.06 14.73 9.21
CA THR A 279 -16.16 14.38 10.13
C THR A 279 -16.23 12.87 10.36
N ILE A 280 -16.97 12.43 11.38
CA ILE A 280 -17.21 11.00 11.67
C ILE A 280 -17.85 10.32 10.45
N ASN A 281 -18.79 10.99 9.77
CA ASN A 281 -19.45 10.45 8.59
C ASN A 281 -18.49 10.27 7.42
N ASP A 282 -17.56 11.20 7.20
CA ASP A 282 -16.60 11.11 6.09
C ASP A 282 -15.67 9.91 6.28
N TYR A 283 -15.12 9.71 7.48
CA TYR A 283 -14.30 8.54 7.80
C TYR A 283 -15.09 7.24 7.70
N ALA A 284 -16.35 7.25 8.17
CA ALA A 284 -17.18 6.06 8.16
C ALA A 284 -17.52 5.62 6.73
N GLN A 285 -17.82 6.57 5.85
CA GLN A 285 -18.06 6.32 4.42
C GLN A 285 -16.79 5.87 3.70
N TYR A 286 -15.64 6.46 4.03
CA TYR A 286 -14.36 6.01 3.47
C TYR A 286 -14.04 4.56 3.87
N ALA A 287 -14.16 4.21 5.15
CA ALA A 287 -13.95 2.85 5.63
C ALA A 287 -14.96 1.86 5.03
N GLU A 288 -16.21 2.27 4.82
CA GLU A 288 -17.23 1.45 4.16
C GLU A 288 -16.90 1.21 2.68
N GLN A 289 -16.40 2.23 1.98
CA GLN A 289 -15.95 2.09 0.60
C GLN A 289 -14.78 1.12 0.46
N LEU A 290 -13.84 1.12 1.41
CA LEU A 290 -12.76 0.11 1.45
C LEU A 290 -13.31 -1.29 1.69
N LEU A 291 -14.28 -1.45 2.60
CA LEU A 291 -14.91 -2.75 2.88
C LEU A 291 -15.84 -3.24 1.75
N LYS A 292 -16.26 -2.37 0.84
CA LYS A 292 -17.03 -2.77 -0.37
C LYS A 292 -16.18 -3.50 -1.40
N ASP A 293 -14.86 -3.30 -1.40
CA ASP A 293 -13.97 -4.02 -2.31
C ASP A 293 -13.89 -5.49 -1.89
N ASP A 294 -14.13 -6.40 -2.84
CA ASP A 294 -14.08 -7.85 -2.63
C ASP A 294 -12.65 -8.34 -2.29
N ALA A 295 -11.62 -7.64 -2.77
CA ALA A 295 -10.23 -7.95 -2.42
C ALA A 295 -9.88 -7.53 -0.99
N MET A 296 -10.68 -6.65 -0.38
CA MET A 296 -10.46 -6.17 0.98
C MET A 296 -11.18 -7.05 2.00
N LEU A 297 -10.40 -7.83 2.75
CA LEU A 297 -10.91 -8.75 3.77
C LEU A 297 -11.04 -8.10 5.15
N PHE A 298 -10.24 -7.08 5.44
CA PHE A 298 -10.29 -6.34 6.71
C PHE A 298 -9.81 -4.90 6.55
N VAL A 299 -10.23 -4.04 7.47
CA VAL A 299 -9.79 -2.64 7.61
C VAL A 299 -9.40 -2.38 9.06
N THR A 300 -8.29 -1.67 9.26
CA THR A 300 -7.76 -1.29 10.57
C THR A 300 -8.01 0.19 10.81
N LEU A 301 -8.76 0.54 11.85
CA LEU A 301 -8.97 1.92 12.27
C LEU A 301 -8.08 2.25 13.46
N ARG A 302 -7.23 3.27 13.30
CA ARG A 302 -6.24 3.70 14.31
C ARG A 302 -6.51 5.14 14.76
N SER A 303 -6.40 5.40 16.05
CA SER A 303 -6.41 6.78 16.57
C SER A 303 -5.07 7.48 16.32
N MET A 304 -5.07 8.68 15.73
CA MET A 304 -3.85 9.51 15.61
C MET A 304 -3.33 9.99 16.98
N SER A 305 -4.23 10.21 17.94
CA SER A 305 -3.87 10.63 19.31
C SER A 305 -4.92 10.16 20.32
N ALA A 306 -4.57 10.18 21.62
CA ALA A 306 -5.45 9.81 22.72
C ALA A 306 -6.79 10.59 22.73
N GLN A 307 -6.79 11.84 22.26
CA GLN A 307 -7.98 12.68 22.17
C GLN A 307 -8.98 12.19 21.11
N GLN A 308 -8.51 11.44 20.11
CA GLN A 308 -9.33 10.94 19.00
C GLN A 308 -9.90 9.55 19.25
N VAL A 309 -9.58 8.91 20.38
CA VAL A 309 -10.10 7.58 20.74
C VAL A 309 -11.64 7.53 20.70
N PRO A 310 -12.39 8.50 21.28
CA PRO A 310 -13.85 8.49 21.18
C PRO A 310 -14.35 8.65 19.74
N LYS A 311 -13.61 9.42 18.92
CA LYS A 311 -13.94 9.64 17.50
C LYS A 311 -13.79 8.33 16.71
N VAL A 312 -12.73 7.55 16.95
CA VAL A 312 -12.53 6.24 16.32
C VAL A 312 -13.70 5.30 16.63
N LEU A 313 -14.12 5.22 17.89
CA LEU A 313 -15.26 4.37 18.28
C LEU A 313 -16.55 4.78 17.57
N ALA A 314 -16.82 6.09 17.48
CA ALA A 314 -17.97 6.61 16.77
C ALA A 314 -17.91 6.33 15.25
N VAL A 315 -16.72 6.42 14.65
CA VAL A 315 -16.50 6.07 13.24
C VAL A 315 -16.80 4.58 13.02
N VAL A 316 -16.27 3.69 13.86
CA VAL A 316 -16.51 2.24 13.76
C VAL A 316 -17.99 1.92 13.84
N GLU A 317 -18.69 2.48 14.84
CA GLU A 317 -20.13 2.27 15.00
C GLU A 317 -20.89 2.78 13.77
N GLN A 318 -20.53 3.96 13.25
CA GLN A 318 -21.17 4.53 12.08
C GLN A 318 -20.91 3.72 10.81
N THR A 319 -19.71 3.18 10.61
CA THR A 319 -19.40 2.24 9.51
C THR A 319 -20.27 0.99 9.59
N LYS A 320 -20.43 0.41 10.78
CA LYS A 320 -21.35 -0.72 10.99
C LYS A 320 -22.79 -0.36 10.66
N ARG A 321 -23.28 0.80 11.11
CA ARG A 321 -24.63 1.29 10.80
C ARG A 321 -24.85 1.47 9.29
N LEU A 322 -23.85 1.98 8.56
CA LEU A 322 -23.93 2.11 7.10
C LEU A 322 -24.09 0.75 6.42
N ARG A 323 -23.35 -0.27 6.88
CA ARG A 323 -23.42 -1.64 6.37
C ARG A 323 -24.73 -2.36 6.74
N HIS A 324 -25.24 -2.15 7.96
CA HIS A 324 -26.57 -2.62 8.35
C HIS A 324 -27.65 -1.99 7.45
N LYS A 325 -27.53 -0.69 7.17
CA LYS A 325 -28.49 0.05 6.35
C LYS A 325 -28.49 -0.42 4.89
N SER A 326 -27.36 -0.89 4.36
CA SER A 326 -27.28 -1.45 3.01
C SER A 326 -27.77 -2.90 2.91
N GLY A 327 -28.09 -3.56 4.03
CA GLY A 327 -28.59 -4.94 4.06
C GLY A 327 -27.52 -6.01 3.85
N ILE A 328 -26.24 -5.63 3.83
CA ILE A 328 -25.10 -6.54 3.57
C ILE A 328 -24.70 -7.32 4.84
N GLU A 329 -25.11 -6.86 6.02
CA GLU A 329 -24.75 -7.50 7.29
C GLU A 329 -25.31 -8.92 7.45
N GLU A 330 -26.49 -9.21 6.88
CA GLU A 330 -27.08 -10.55 6.93
C GLU A 330 -26.30 -11.57 6.09
N THR A 331 -25.70 -11.12 4.98
CA THR A 331 -24.94 -11.99 4.07
C THR A 331 -23.49 -12.13 4.50
N ASP A 332 -22.88 -11.04 4.96
CA ASP A 332 -21.46 -10.96 5.30
C ASP A 332 -21.26 -10.29 6.68
N PRO A 333 -21.23 -11.08 7.77
CA PRO A 333 -21.05 -10.57 9.13
C PRO A 333 -19.68 -9.91 9.29
N LEU A 334 -19.63 -8.81 10.03
CA LEU A 334 -18.40 -8.05 10.27
C LEU A 334 -17.88 -8.35 11.68
N PHE A 335 -16.72 -8.99 11.76
CA PHE A 335 -16.03 -9.26 13.02
C PHE A 335 -15.28 -8.00 13.48
N GLN A 336 -15.26 -7.76 14.78
CA GLN A 336 -14.56 -6.62 15.39
C GLN A 336 -13.55 -7.11 16.42
N TYR A 337 -12.29 -6.71 16.25
CA TYR A 337 -11.21 -6.96 17.20
C TYR A 337 -10.66 -5.63 17.70
N VAL A 338 -10.56 -5.49 19.02
CA VAL A 338 -10.08 -4.25 19.66
C VAL A 338 -8.73 -4.54 20.31
N VAL A 339 -7.71 -3.80 19.87
CA VAL A 339 -6.36 -3.86 20.43
C VAL A 339 -6.08 -2.54 21.12
N TYR A 340 -5.79 -2.63 22.42
CA TYR A 340 -5.35 -1.48 23.21
C TYR A 340 -3.83 -1.45 23.21
N ASP A 341 -3.27 -0.35 22.74
CA ASP A 341 -1.83 -0.09 22.85
C ASP A 341 -1.56 0.46 24.25
N THR A 342 -1.55 -0.45 25.22
CA THR A 342 -1.13 -0.12 26.59
C THR A 342 0.37 -0.24 26.66
N ALA A 343 1.05 0.87 26.96
CA ALA A 343 2.47 0.85 27.24
C ALA A 343 2.74 -0.19 28.35
N GLN A 344 3.46 -1.27 28.02
CA GLN A 344 3.85 -2.30 28.97
C GLN A 344 4.52 -1.64 30.20
N PRO A 345 4.01 -1.85 31.43
CA PRO A 345 4.61 -1.25 32.60
C PRO A 345 6.04 -1.77 32.76
N LYS A 346 7.01 -0.86 32.72
CA LYS A 346 8.43 -1.19 32.86
C LYS A 346 8.73 -1.59 34.32
N GLY A 347 8.87 -2.90 34.55
CA GLY A 347 9.54 -3.44 35.72
C GLY A 347 8.64 -4.19 36.73
N PRO A 348 9.26 -4.98 37.63
CA PRO A 348 8.54 -5.73 38.64
C PRO A 348 7.82 -4.77 39.60
N LYS A 349 6.50 -4.90 39.71
CA LYS A 349 5.68 -4.15 40.67
C LYS A 349 6.15 -4.49 42.09
N ARG A 350 6.85 -3.57 42.76
CA ARG A 350 7.02 -3.62 44.22
C ARG A 350 5.66 -3.34 44.84
N ILE A 351 4.99 -4.39 45.29
CA ILE A 351 3.76 -4.28 46.08
C ILE A 351 4.20 -3.85 47.49
N ASN A 352 4.08 -2.57 47.80
CA ASN A 352 4.23 -2.10 49.17
C ASN A 352 2.97 -2.50 49.95
N LEU A 353 3.11 -3.41 50.92
CA LEU A 353 2.00 -4.00 51.68
C LEU A 353 1.34 -3.02 52.68
N ASN A 354 1.89 -1.82 52.87
CA ASN A 354 1.44 -0.83 53.85
C ASN A 354 0.74 0.40 53.22
N ASP A 355 0.66 0.49 51.89
CA ASP A 355 0.01 1.62 51.24
C ASP A 355 -1.51 1.41 51.21
N ALA A 356 -2.28 2.41 51.66
CA ALA A 356 -3.72 2.44 51.50
C ALA A 356 -4.08 2.27 50.01
N PRO A 357 -5.17 1.55 49.65
CA PRO A 357 -5.51 1.28 48.26
C PRO A 357 -5.65 2.59 47.50
N ALA A 358 -4.70 2.85 46.61
CA ALA A 358 -4.76 4.03 45.74
C ALA A 358 -6.06 3.95 44.94
N LYS A 359 -6.90 4.99 45.03
CA LYS A 359 -8.07 5.14 44.15
C LYS A 359 -7.55 5.09 42.71
N GLN A 360 -7.77 3.98 42.02
CA GLN A 360 -7.40 3.81 40.62
C GLN A 360 -8.29 4.73 39.79
N SER A 361 -7.82 5.96 39.55
CA SER A 361 -8.41 6.83 38.56
C SER A 361 -8.17 6.21 37.20
N TYR A 362 -9.26 5.87 36.49
CA TYR A 362 -9.19 5.31 35.15
C TYR A 362 -8.35 6.25 34.27
N THR A 363 -7.22 5.73 33.78
CA THR A 363 -6.39 6.44 32.81
C THR A 363 -6.81 5.94 31.43
N PRO A 364 -7.39 6.80 30.58
CA PRO A 364 -7.85 6.38 29.27
C PRO A 364 -6.66 5.89 28.42
N PRO A 365 -6.89 4.91 27.51
CA PRO A 365 -5.86 4.41 26.62
C PRO A 365 -5.23 5.54 25.78
N THR A 366 -3.91 5.46 25.59
CA THR A 366 -3.16 6.43 24.79
C THR A 366 -3.43 6.31 23.29
N SER A 367 -3.75 5.10 22.84
CA SER A 367 -4.04 4.75 21.45
C SER A 367 -4.97 3.53 21.41
N ILE A 368 -5.87 3.50 20.44
CA ILE A 368 -6.74 2.34 20.16
C ILE A 368 -6.60 1.97 18.69
N THR A 369 -6.55 0.66 18.44
CA THR A 369 -6.61 0.08 17.10
C THR A 369 -7.76 -0.91 17.04
N ILE A 370 -8.64 -0.74 16.07
CA ILE A 370 -9.83 -1.58 15.89
C ILE A 370 -9.77 -2.20 14.49
N HIS A 371 -9.77 -3.52 14.42
CA HIS A 371 -9.83 -4.26 13.18
C HIS A 371 -11.28 -4.67 12.89
N LEU A 372 -11.76 -4.34 11.70
CA LEU A 372 -13.04 -4.76 11.16
C LEU A 372 -12.79 -5.73 10.02
N SER A 373 -13.23 -6.99 10.12
CA SER A 373 -12.97 -8.00 9.10
C SER A 373 -14.22 -8.74 8.65
N LYS A 374 -14.22 -9.18 7.39
CA LYS A 374 -15.21 -10.08 6.79
C LYS A 374 -14.97 -11.54 7.16
N ILE A 375 -13.74 -11.88 7.54
CA ILE A 375 -13.31 -13.22 7.95
C ILE A 375 -12.96 -13.22 9.45
N ASP A 376 -13.13 -14.37 10.10
CA ASP A 376 -12.71 -14.54 11.49
C ASP A 376 -11.17 -14.59 11.56
N MET A 377 -10.60 -13.76 12.44
CA MET A 377 -9.17 -13.60 12.71
C MET A 377 -8.86 -14.04 14.16
N PRO A 378 -8.79 -15.36 14.44
CA PRO A 378 -8.63 -15.87 15.80
C PRO A 378 -7.30 -15.44 16.47
N GLU A 379 -6.28 -15.12 15.69
CA GLU A 379 -4.98 -14.64 16.18
C GLU A 379 -5.04 -13.28 16.88
N LEU A 380 -6.07 -12.47 16.59
CA LEU A 380 -6.30 -11.17 17.21
C LEU A 380 -7.28 -11.23 18.38
N GLN A 381 -7.82 -12.41 18.69
CA GLN A 381 -8.62 -12.58 19.89
C GLN A 381 -7.73 -12.46 21.13
N PRO A 382 -8.21 -11.81 22.21
CA PRO A 382 -7.45 -11.71 23.44
C PRO A 382 -7.11 -13.11 23.95
N ARG A 383 -5.81 -13.43 24.01
CA ARG A 383 -5.35 -14.70 24.58
C ARG A 383 -5.69 -14.69 26.06
N VAL A 384 -6.51 -15.66 26.47
CA VAL A 384 -6.77 -15.91 27.88
C VAL A 384 -5.49 -16.49 28.47
N ASP A 385 -4.71 -15.67 29.16
CA ASP A 385 -3.54 -16.16 29.90
C ASP A 385 -4.02 -17.14 30.98
N PRO A 386 -3.64 -18.43 30.94
CA PRO A 386 -4.10 -19.41 31.92
C PRO A 386 -3.55 -19.15 33.35
N ALA A 387 -2.66 -18.17 33.50
CA ALA A 387 -2.05 -17.77 34.77
C ALA A 387 -2.68 -16.52 35.42
N ALA A 388 -3.65 -15.86 34.77
CA ALA A 388 -4.37 -14.75 35.39
C ALA A 388 -5.41 -15.31 36.38
N PRO A 389 -5.36 -14.96 37.68
CA PRO A 389 -6.44 -15.32 38.59
C PRO A 389 -7.73 -14.71 38.05
N TYR A 390 -8.79 -15.52 38.00
CA TYR A 390 -10.14 -15.11 37.65
C TYR A 390 -10.50 -13.82 38.40
N VAL A 391 -10.36 -12.67 37.75
CA VAL A 391 -11.11 -11.48 38.14
C VAL A 391 -12.50 -11.78 37.66
N CYS A 392 -13.36 -12.18 38.60
CA CYS A 392 -14.79 -12.36 38.37
C CYS A 392 -15.31 -11.13 37.61
N THR A 393 -15.70 -11.34 36.35
CA THR A 393 -16.68 -10.52 35.65
C THR A 393 -18.01 -10.69 36.37
N LEU A 394 -18.18 -9.96 37.48
CA LEU A 394 -19.50 -9.56 37.94
C LEU A 394 -19.98 -8.44 37.01
N ASP A 395 -20.64 -8.81 35.91
CA ASP A 395 -21.95 -8.26 35.50
C ASP A 395 -22.29 -8.68 34.07
N GLU A 396 -22.57 -9.97 33.88
CA GLU A 396 -23.42 -10.43 32.78
C GLU A 396 -24.39 -11.53 33.24
N GLN A 397 -24.88 -11.43 34.48
CA GLN A 397 -26.03 -12.21 34.97
C GLN A 397 -27.02 -11.39 35.83
N ALA A 398 -26.76 -10.11 36.10
CA ALA A 398 -27.71 -9.24 36.80
C ALA A 398 -28.83 -8.67 35.91
N LEU A 399 -28.73 -8.77 34.57
CA LEU A 399 -29.75 -8.27 33.64
C LEU A 399 -30.75 -9.34 33.15
N SER A 400 -30.50 -10.63 33.40
CA SER A 400 -31.42 -11.70 32.97
C SER A 400 -32.44 -12.12 34.03
N THR A 401 -32.31 -11.66 35.28
CA THR A 401 -33.18 -12.07 36.40
C THR A 401 -34.03 -10.94 37.00
N ALA A 402 -34.21 -9.83 36.27
CA ALA A 402 -35.07 -8.71 36.67
C ALA A 402 -36.36 -8.57 35.83
N LEU A 403 -36.66 -9.54 34.96
CA LEU A 403 -37.95 -9.68 34.27
C LEU A 403 -38.54 -11.04 34.64
N ILE A 404 -39.25 -11.09 35.76
CA ILE A 404 -40.43 -11.94 36.09
C ILE A 404 -40.70 -11.68 37.58
N ARG A 405 -41.25 -10.51 37.91
CA ARG A 405 -42.17 -10.32 39.04
C ARG A 405 -43.22 -9.27 38.66
N PRO A 406 -44.51 -9.51 38.92
CA PRO A 406 -45.60 -8.66 38.43
C PRO A 406 -45.69 -7.36 39.24
N LEU A 407 -45.67 -6.21 38.56
CA LEU A 407 -46.03 -4.92 39.17
C LEU A 407 -47.56 -4.79 39.34
N PRO A 408 -48.03 -4.15 40.42
CA PRO A 408 -49.45 -4.05 40.76
C PRO A 408 -50.25 -3.18 39.79
N ARG A 409 -51.51 -3.61 39.56
CA ARG A 409 -52.52 -3.11 38.60
C ARG A 409 -52.88 -1.61 38.64
N ARG A 410 -52.21 -0.76 39.41
CA ARG A 410 -52.56 0.68 39.54
C ARG A 410 -51.75 1.64 38.67
N LEU A 411 -50.69 1.20 37.99
CA LEU A 411 -49.92 2.07 37.07
C LEU A 411 -50.33 1.97 35.58
N ILE A 412 -51.18 1.01 35.20
CA ILE A 412 -51.58 0.78 33.81
C ILE A 412 -52.57 1.85 33.30
N LEU A 413 -53.30 2.52 34.20
CA LEU A 413 -54.31 3.52 33.78
C LEU A 413 -53.72 4.87 33.35
N ILE A 414 -52.49 5.22 33.78
CA ILE A 414 -51.89 6.54 33.47
C ILE A 414 -51.09 6.50 32.16
N ALA A 415 -50.53 5.34 31.79
CA ALA A 415 -49.76 5.18 30.56
C ALA A 415 -50.66 5.14 29.29
N HIS A 416 -51.90 4.65 29.40
CA HIS A 416 -52.84 4.63 28.26
C HIS A 416 -53.42 6.01 27.92
N ALA A 417 -53.62 6.89 28.90
CA ALA A 417 -54.16 8.23 28.66
C ALA A 417 -53.19 9.16 27.91
N ARG A 418 -51.87 8.97 28.07
CA ARG A 418 -50.85 9.77 27.38
C ARG A 418 -50.56 9.30 25.95
N ALA A 419 -50.72 8.02 25.65
CA ALA A 419 -50.53 7.49 24.29
C ALA A 419 -51.66 7.92 23.33
N VAL A 420 -52.90 8.02 23.82
CA VAL A 420 -54.06 8.42 22.99
C VAL A 420 -54.02 9.92 22.63
N ALA A 421 -53.46 10.78 23.49
CA ALA A 421 -53.36 12.22 23.22
C ALA A 421 -52.33 12.58 22.12
N VAL A 422 -51.27 11.78 21.97
CA VAL A 422 -50.22 11.98 20.95
C VAL A 422 -50.66 11.51 19.56
N VAL A 423 -51.52 10.49 19.50
CA VAL A 423 -52.07 9.99 18.22
C VAL A 423 -53.12 10.97 17.64
N PHE A 424 -53.91 11.63 18.50
CA PHE A 424 -54.90 12.62 18.03
C PHE A 424 -54.31 13.93 17.52
N THR A 425 -53.12 14.33 17.99
CA THR A 425 -52.42 15.53 17.51
C THR A 425 -51.77 15.31 16.14
N TRP A 426 -51.30 14.08 15.87
CA TRP A 426 -50.70 13.71 14.58
C TRP A 426 -51.73 13.55 13.44
N VAL A 427 -52.95 13.09 13.74
CA VAL A 427 -54.01 12.93 12.72
C VAL A 427 -54.58 14.29 12.26
N ALA A 428 -54.53 15.32 13.10
CA ALA A 428 -55.04 16.65 12.75
C ALA A 428 -54.12 17.39 11.75
N GLU A 429 -52.79 17.25 11.85
CA GLU A 429 -51.81 17.89 10.95
C GLU A 429 -51.80 17.29 9.54
N LEU A 430 -52.12 16.00 9.39
CA LEU A 430 -52.19 15.35 8.07
C LEU A 430 -53.41 15.75 7.25
N THR A 431 -54.51 16.18 7.89
CA THR A 431 -55.71 16.66 7.17
C THR A 431 -55.57 18.08 6.61
N THR A 432 -54.67 18.92 7.14
CA THR A 432 -54.48 20.31 6.65
C THR A 432 -53.54 20.38 5.45
N ALA A 433 -52.66 19.38 5.27
CA ALA A 433 -51.70 19.34 4.16
C ALA A 433 -52.30 18.88 2.82
N PHE A 434 -53.48 18.23 2.83
CA PHE A 434 -54.09 17.67 1.61
C PHE A 434 -55.01 18.64 0.85
N THR A 435 -55.26 19.85 1.36
CA THR A 435 -56.21 20.80 0.75
C THR A 435 -55.57 21.89 -0.14
N VAL A 436 -54.25 21.87 -0.36
CA VAL A 436 -53.53 22.97 -1.06
C VAL A 436 -53.03 22.58 -2.47
N TRP A 437 -53.34 21.39 -2.99
CA TRP A 437 -52.87 20.97 -4.32
C TRP A 437 -53.99 20.46 -5.23
N THR A 438 -54.97 21.30 -5.53
CA THR A 438 -55.88 21.10 -6.66
C THR A 438 -56.24 22.42 -7.34
N THR A 439 -55.40 22.90 -8.26
CA THR A 439 -55.87 23.77 -9.35
C THR A 439 -54.83 23.87 -10.46
N THR A 440 -54.98 23.05 -11.52
CA THR A 440 -54.88 23.53 -12.91
C THR A 440 -55.31 22.44 -13.91
N ASP A 441 -56.43 22.73 -14.58
CA ASP A 441 -56.89 22.32 -15.92
C ASP A 441 -55.73 22.17 -16.96
N LYS A 442 -55.72 21.32 -18.01
CA LYS A 442 -56.73 20.85 -19.00
C LYS A 442 -56.08 19.75 -19.93
N PRO A 443 -56.74 19.16 -20.98
CA PRO A 443 -56.70 17.73 -21.32
C PRO A 443 -56.09 17.40 -22.71
N ILE A 444 -56.11 16.11 -23.15
CA ILE A 444 -56.54 15.59 -24.50
C ILE A 444 -55.99 14.18 -24.85
N CYS A 445 -56.90 13.32 -25.38
CA CYS A 445 -56.79 12.08 -26.21
C CYS A 445 -56.16 10.80 -25.61
N VAL A 446 -56.87 9.68 -25.36
CA VAL A 446 -57.66 8.71 -26.20
C VAL A 446 -56.82 7.77 -27.09
N ALA A 447 -56.80 6.48 -26.73
CA ALA A 447 -56.96 5.25 -27.55
C ALA A 447 -56.33 4.06 -26.78
N GLY A 448 -57.10 3.05 -26.31
CA GLY A 448 -57.32 1.75 -26.97
C GLY A 448 -56.20 0.74 -26.62
N THR A 449 -56.35 -0.54 -26.29
CA THR A 449 -57.44 -1.51 -26.46
C THR A 449 -57.06 -2.78 -25.66
N CYS A 450 -58.06 -3.44 -25.06
CA CYS A 450 -58.22 -4.87 -24.73
C CYS A 450 -57.07 -5.75 -24.16
N ALA A 451 -57.32 -6.33 -22.98
CA ALA A 451 -56.95 -7.72 -22.67
C ALA A 451 -58.07 -8.41 -21.85
N ALA A 452 -58.72 -9.40 -22.46
CA ALA A 452 -59.62 -10.36 -21.82
C ALA A 452 -58.80 -11.60 -21.40
N VAL A 453 -58.88 -12.03 -20.13
CA VAL A 453 -59.67 -13.18 -19.63
C VAL A 453 -59.50 -14.48 -20.43
N GLY A 454 -58.94 -15.50 -19.79
CA GLY A 454 -58.99 -16.89 -20.26
C GLY A 454 -58.39 -17.84 -19.23
N ARG A 455 -59.23 -18.67 -18.62
CA ARG A 455 -58.98 -19.59 -17.51
C ARG A 455 -58.87 -21.04 -18.04
N THR A 456 -58.38 -21.95 -17.20
CA THR A 456 -58.72 -23.40 -17.06
C THR A 456 -57.78 -24.52 -17.60
N THR A 457 -57.33 -25.31 -16.60
CA THR A 457 -57.33 -26.79 -16.44
C THR A 457 -56.34 -27.69 -17.17
N GLY A 458 -55.73 -28.62 -16.40
CA GLY A 458 -55.11 -29.85 -16.93
C GLY A 458 -54.23 -30.62 -15.93
N THR A 459 -54.82 -31.64 -15.31
CA THR A 459 -54.26 -32.66 -14.38
C THR A 459 -53.27 -33.62 -15.06
N THR A 460 -52.33 -34.24 -14.32
CA THR A 460 -52.08 -35.72 -14.19
C THR A 460 -50.63 -36.03 -13.76
N ALA A 461 -50.49 -37.02 -12.87
CA ALA A 461 -49.28 -37.47 -12.20
C ALA A 461 -48.72 -38.80 -12.76
N CYS A 462 -47.49 -39.11 -12.33
CA CYS A 462 -46.83 -40.43 -12.16
C CYS A 462 -46.30 -41.22 -13.37
N GLY A 463 -45.07 -41.74 -13.18
CA GLY A 463 -44.35 -42.74 -14.00
C GLY A 463 -42.83 -42.56 -13.83
N VAL A 464 -42.20 -43.14 -12.79
CA VAL A 464 -41.50 -44.44 -12.79
C VAL A 464 -40.42 -44.55 -13.89
N PHE A 465 -39.14 -44.58 -13.49
CA PHE A 465 -38.14 -45.48 -14.10
C PHE A 465 -37.06 -45.83 -13.06
N CYS A 466 -36.89 -47.13 -12.83
CA CYS A 466 -35.85 -47.79 -12.04
C CYS A 466 -34.78 -48.39 -12.98
N THR A 467 -33.71 -48.88 -12.35
CA THR A 467 -32.67 -49.83 -12.83
C THR A 467 -31.51 -49.20 -13.62
N SER A 468 -30.23 -49.54 -13.43
CA SER A 468 -29.49 -50.56 -12.64
C SER A 468 -27.99 -50.20 -12.73
N GLY A 469 -27.17 -50.31 -11.67
CA GLY A 469 -26.21 -51.42 -11.42
C GLY A 469 -24.92 -51.33 -12.29
N THR A 470 -23.68 -51.58 -11.87
CA THR A 470 -23.09 -52.34 -10.75
C THR A 470 -21.54 -52.16 -10.76
N ALA A 471 -20.89 -52.36 -9.59
CA ALA A 471 -19.53 -52.92 -9.34
C ALA A 471 -18.28 -52.10 -9.77
N ALA A 472 -17.40 -51.66 -8.86
CA ALA A 472 -16.46 -52.37 -7.96
C ALA A 472 -15.12 -52.75 -8.63
N GLY A 473 -14.01 -52.25 -8.07
CA GLY A 473 -12.64 -52.65 -8.41
C GLY A 473 -11.60 -51.90 -7.55
N ALA A 474 -11.03 -52.60 -6.55
CA ALA A 474 -9.94 -52.14 -5.68
C ALA A 474 -8.55 -52.30 -6.34
N PRO A 475 -7.46 -51.76 -5.76
CA PRO A 475 -6.13 -51.71 -6.39
C PRO A 475 -5.11 -52.72 -5.85
N SER A 476 -4.15 -53.11 -6.69
CA SER A 476 -2.79 -53.66 -6.47
C SER A 476 -2.27 -54.09 -7.86
N VAL A 477 -1.04 -53.85 -8.34
CA VAL A 477 0.32 -53.74 -7.79
C VAL A 477 1.07 -52.62 -8.52
#